data_AF-A0A433PDS5-F1
#
_entry.id   AF-A0A433PDS5-F1
#
_cell.length_a   1.000
_cell.length_b   1.000
_cell.length_c   1.000
_cell.angle_alpha   90.00
_cell.angle_beta   90.00
_cell.angle_gamma   90.00
#
_symmetry.space_group_name_H-M   'P 1'
#
loop_
_entity.id
_entity.type
_entity.pdbx_description
1 polymer ?
#
loop_
_entity_poly.entity_id
_entity_poly.type
_entity_poly.pdbx_seq_one_letter_code
_entity_poly.pdbx_strand_id
1 'polypeptide(L)'
;ITESLKAARSALRGASGIYCFTCTDTGSMYIGSSIDMGGRLVEHVVGDKSNTHLQFAIAKYGLSAFIFSVIELCAKDLLLAREQHWLNWLFSLPSNFRYNFLPTAGSWFGYKHTSATKAMLRARKLGLNNPMYGAVSPMALTVSVYTLDMVLVQMFFFSYSSGQMGFLGVSHQAMACSFVRSLVPKAIKRGHTVNGLYRVFNER
;
A
#
# COMPACT_ATOMS: atom_id res chain seq x y z
N ILE A 1 12.28 -25.84 -4.77
CA ILE A 1 11.37 -26.47 -5.77
C ILE A 1 11.38 -27.96 -5.52
N THR A 2 10.22 -28.57 -5.23
CA THR A 2 10.08 -30.02 -4.97
C THR A 2 10.37 -30.85 -6.23
N GLU A 3 10.70 -32.13 -6.07
CA GLU A 3 10.95 -33.02 -7.22
C GLU A 3 9.74 -33.13 -8.15
N SER A 4 8.53 -33.18 -7.60
CA SER A 4 7.29 -33.19 -8.38
C SER A 4 7.11 -31.93 -9.23
N LEU A 5 7.47 -30.75 -8.70
CA LEU A 5 7.38 -29.50 -9.45
C LEU A 5 8.47 -29.42 -10.54
N LYS A 6 9.66 -29.98 -10.30
CA LYS A 6 10.69 -30.13 -11.35
C LYS A 6 10.20 -31.04 -12.48
N ALA A 7 9.59 -32.18 -12.13
CA ALA A 7 9.02 -33.11 -13.10
C ALA A 7 7.89 -32.45 -13.93
N ALA A 8 6.98 -31.73 -13.27
CA ALA A 8 5.91 -31.00 -13.95
C ALA A 8 6.46 -29.91 -14.89
N ARG A 9 7.45 -29.13 -14.45
CA ARG A 9 8.14 -28.15 -15.30
C ARG A 9 8.78 -28.81 -16.52
N SER A 10 9.42 -29.97 -16.32
CA SER A 10 10.05 -30.73 -17.40
C SER A 10 9.02 -31.24 -18.41
N ALA A 11 7.88 -31.76 -17.93
CA ALA A 11 6.78 -32.22 -18.78
C ALA A 11 6.16 -31.11 -19.64
N LEU A 12 6.21 -29.86 -19.16
CA LEU A 12 5.72 -28.66 -19.87
C LEU A 12 6.81 -27.92 -20.65
N ARG A 13 8.02 -28.50 -20.76
CA ARG A 13 9.15 -27.83 -21.39
C ARG A 13 8.88 -27.58 -22.88
N GLY A 14 9.00 -26.32 -23.30
CA GLY A 14 8.77 -25.93 -24.69
C GLY A 14 7.28 -25.84 -25.08
N ALA A 15 6.36 -26.10 -24.15
CA ALA A 15 4.95 -25.94 -24.39
C ALA A 15 4.53 -24.47 -24.26
N SER A 16 3.75 -24.01 -25.24
CA SER A 16 3.05 -22.72 -25.22
C SER A 16 1.55 -22.98 -25.34
N GLY A 17 0.74 -22.21 -24.62
CA GLY A 17 -0.69 -22.43 -24.60
C GLY A 17 -1.46 -21.67 -23.54
N ILE A 18 -2.69 -22.12 -23.31
CA ILE A 18 -3.65 -21.64 -22.32
C ILE A 18 -3.74 -22.65 -21.19
N TYR A 19 -3.68 -22.17 -19.95
CA TYR A 19 -3.84 -22.98 -18.74
C TYR A 19 -4.99 -22.49 -17.86
N CYS A 20 -5.46 -23.39 -17.00
CA CYS A 20 -6.39 -23.12 -15.91
C CYS A 20 -5.76 -23.50 -14.57
N PHE A 21 -5.96 -22.67 -13.55
CA PHE A 21 -5.96 -23.11 -12.15
C PHE A 21 -7.40 -23.22 -11.67
N THR A 22 -7.81 -24.40 -11.24
CA THR A 22 -9.14 -24.63 -10.65
C THR A 22 -8.99 -24.95 -9.17
N CYS A 23 -9.69 -24.20 -8.31
CA CYS A 23 -9.81 -24.54 -6.90
C CYS A 23 -10.87 -25.62 -6.71
N THR A 24 -10.51 -26.78 -6.18
CA THR A 24 -11.42 -27.92 -6.00
C THR A 24 -12.51 -27.66 -4.98
N ASP A 25 -12.23 -26.82 -3.98
CA ASP A 25 -13.17 -26.56 -2.88
C ASP A 25 -14.29 -25.59 -3.29
N THR A 26 -14.00 -24.69 -4.23
CA THR A 26 -14.93 -23.61 -4.63
C THR A 26 -15.41 -23.73 -6.08
N GLY A 27 -14.69 -24.47 -6.93
CA GLY A 27 -14.89 -24.49 -8.37
C GLY A 27 -14.40 -23.22 -9.09
N SER A 28 -13.82 -22.26 -8.38
CA SER A 28 -13.35 -21.00 -8.98
C SER A 28 -12.09 -21.22 -9.81
N MET A 29 -11.99 -20.50 -10.93
CA MET A 29 -10.97 -20.70 -11.95
C MET A 29 -10.13 -19.46 -12.22
N TYR A 30 -8.86 -19.66 -12.56
CA TYR A 30 -7.98 -18.65 -13.15
C TYR A 30 -7.49 -19.15 -14.50
N ILE A 31 -7.70 -18.37 -15.56
CA ILE A 31 -7.22 -18.68 -16.91
C ILE A 31 -6.11 -17.69 -17.28
N GLY A 32 -5.04 -18.21 -17.88
CA GLY A 32 -3.97 -17.39 -18.45
C GLY A 32 -3.28 -18.09 -19.61
N SER A 33 -2.44 -17.35 -20.31
CA SER A 33 -1.63 -17.84 -21.42
C SER A 33 -0.12 -17.74 -21.12
N SER A 34 0.70 -18.54 -21.78
CA SER A 34 2.16 -18.43 -21.71
C SER A 34 2.87 -19.00 -22.95
N ILE A 35 4.03 -18.42 -23.26
CA ILE A 35 5.01 -18.99 -24.20
C ILE A 35 5.86 -20.10 -23.56
N ASP A 36 5.96 -20.12 -22.23
CA ASP A 36 6.63 -21.13 -21.43
C ASP A 36 5.71 -21.55 -20.29
N MET A 37 4.98 -22.64 -20.50
CA MET A 37 4.00 -23.15 -19.54
C MET A 37 4.66 -23.68 -18.26
N GLY A 38 5.83 -24.31 -18.39
CA GLY A 38 6.59 -24.82 -17.25
C GLY A 38 7.13 -23.70 -16.38
N GLY A 39 7.70 -22.65 -17.00
CA GLY A 39 8.11 -21.44 -16.30
C GLY A 39 6.94 -20.76 -15.59
N ARG A 40 5.80 -20.63 -16.28
CA ARG A 40 4.62 -19.98 -15.72
C ARG A 40 4.01 -20.74 -14.54
N LEU A 41 3.97 -22.07 -14.58
CA LEU A 41 3.56 -22.90 -13.45
C LEU A 41 4.41 -22.61 -12.21
N VAL A 42 5.74 -22.58 -12.37
CA VAL A 42 6.66 -22.30 -11.26
C VAL A 42 6.43 -20.89 -10.69
N GLU A 43 6.22 -19.89 -11.54
CA GLU A 43 5.92 -18.52 -11.09
C GLU A 43 4.64 -18.44 -10.25
N HIS A 44 3.58 -19.18 -10.60
CA HIS A 44 2.35 -19.21 -9.80
C HIS A 44 2.52 -19.94 -8.47
N VAL A 45 3.33 -21.01 -8.46
CA VAL A 45 3.48 -21.87 -7.28
C VAL A 45 4.50 -21.32 -6.27
N VAL A 46 5.57 -20.70 -6.76
CA VAL A 46 6.72 -20.27 -5.93
C VAL A 46 6.93 -18.75 -5.97
N GLY A 47 6.49 -18.08 -7.04
CA GLY A 47 6.77 -16.68 -7.26
C GLY A 47 5.70 -15.74 -6.71
N ASP A 48 6.07 -14.46 -6.61
CA ASP A 48 5.21 -13.32 -6.27
C ASP A 48 4.64 -12.62 -7.53
N LYS A 49 5.10 -12.99 -8.72
CA LYS A 49 4.75 -12.37 -10.01
C LYS A 49 3.52 -13.00 -10.68
N SER A 50 2.42 -13.04 -9.94
CA SER A 50 1.18 -13.67 -10.36
C SER A 50 -0.04 -12.77 -10.09
N ASN A 51 -1.21 -13.21 -10.55
CA ASN A 51 -2.49 -12.62 -10.20
C ASN A 51 -2.67 -12.67 -8.67
N THR A 52 -2.77 -11.50 -8.04
CA THR A 52 -2.86 -11.38 -6.58
C THR A 52 -4.08 -12.10 -5.99
N HIS A 53 -5.21 -12.15 -6.70
CA HIS A 53 -6.41 -12.84 -6.23
C HIS A 53 -6.21 -14.36 -6.21
N LEU A 54 -5.59 -14.93 -7.24
CA LEU A 54 -5.19 -16.34 -7.25
C LEU A 54 -4.18 -16.64 -6.12
N GLN A 55 -3.18 -15.77 -5.93
CA GLN A 55 -2.18 -15.94 -4.87
C GLN A 55 -2.81 -15.95 -3.47
N PHE A 56 -3.76 -15.05 -3.20
CA PHE A 56 -4.51 -15.05 -1.95
C PHE A 56 -5.38 -16.30 -1.79
N ALA A 57 -5.97 -16.80 -2.87
CA ALA A 57 -6.73 -18.05 -2.83
C ALA A 57 -5.83 -19.26 -2.53
N ILE A 58 -4.65 -19.35 -3.16
CA ILE A 58 -3.65 -20.41 -2.87
C ILE A 58 -3.20 -20.32 -1.41
N ALA A 59 -2.95 -19.12 -0.89
CA ALA A 59 -2.57 -18.93 0.51
C ALA A 59 -3.70 -19.34 1.49
N LYS A 60 -4.97 -19.12 1.11
CA LYS A 60 -6.14 -19.42 1.93
C LYS A 60 -6.49 -20.92 1.96
N TYR A 61 -6.56 -21.55 0.79
CA TYR A 61 -7.02 -22.94 0.64
C TYR A 61 -5.87 -23.95 0.61
N GLY A 62 -4.63 -23.48 0.42
CA GLY A 62 -3.47 -24.33 0.21
C GLY A 62 -3.35 -24.81 -1.23
N LEU A 63 -2.11 -25.04 -1.68
CA LEU A 63 -1.83 -25.45 -3.05
C LEU A 63 -2.44 -26.82 -3.41
N SER A 64 -2.64 -27.71 -2.44
CA SER A 64 -3.27 -29.02 -2.64
C SER A 64 -4.73 -28.93 -3.07
N ALA A 65 -5.41 -27.81 -2.81
CA ALA A 65 -6.78 -27.56 -3.25
C ALA A 65 -6.85 -27.02 -4.70
N PHE A 66 -5.73 -27.00 -5.42
CA PHE A 66 -5.67 -26.47 -6.78
C PHE A 66 -5.21 -27.52 -7.79
N ILE A 67 -5.88 -27.53 -8.93
CA ILE A 67 -5.51 -28.31 -10.11
C ILE A 67 -5.01 -27.35 -11.18
N PHE A 68 -3.82 -27.63 -11.72
CA PHE A 68 -3.29 -26.96 -12.90
C PHE A 68 -3.60 -27.80 -14.14
N SER A 69 -4.31 -27.22 -15.10
CA SER A 69 -4.70 -27.89 -16.35
C SER A 69 -4.21 -27.10 -17.55
N VAL A 70 -3.63 -27.79 -18.54
CA VAL A 70 -3.42 -27.22 -19.87
C VAL A 70 -4.73 -27.39 -20.64
N ILE A 71 -5.39 -26.28 -20.99
CA ILE A 71 -6.68 -26.31 -21.68
C ILE A 71 -6.46 -26.37 -23.20
N GLU A 72 -5.42 -25.69 -23.69
CA GLU A 72 -5.14 -25.62 -25.11
C GLU A 72 -3.66 -25.35 -25.36
N LEU A 73 -3.01 -26.13 -26.22
CA LEU A 73 -1.68 -25.81 -26.74
C LEU A 73 -1.82 -25.00 -28.03
N CYS A 74 -1.11 -23.88 -28.13
CA CYS A 74 -1.15 -23.03 -29.31
C CYS A 74 0.16 -22.28 -29.53
N ALA A 75 0.37 -21.81 -30.75
CA ALA A 75 1.52 -21.00 -31.11
C ALA A 75 1.47 -19.61 -30.46
N LYS A 76 2.64 -18.99 -30.28
CA LYS A 76 2.80 -17.70 -29.57
C LYS A 76 1.92 -16.58 -30.12
N ASP A 77 1.79 -16.51 -31.44
CA ASP A 77 1.00 -15.52 -32.17
C ASP A 77 -0.50 -15.65 -31.91
N LEU A 78 -0.96 -16.83 -31.51
CA LEU A 78 -2.37 -17.09 -31.20
C LEU A 78 -2.73 -16.89 -29.72
N LEU A 79 -1.74 -16.79 -28.82
CA LEU A 79 -1.97 -16.81 -27.37
C LEU A 79 -3.00 -15.79 -26.90
N LEU A 80 -2.90 -14.52 -27.32
CA LEU A 80 -3.84 -13.48 -26.89
C LEU A 80 -5.26 -13.75 -27.39
N ALA A 81 -5.41 -14.20 -28.63
CA ALA A 81 -6.71 -14.51 -29.20
C ALA A 81 -7.36 -15.72 -28.50
N ARG A 82 -6.57 -16.75 -28.19
CA ARG A 82 -7.04 -17.94 -27.50
C ARG A 82 -7.33 -17.67 -26.02
N GLU A 83 -6.50 -16.89 -25.35
CA GLU A 83 -6.77 -16.43 -23.98
C GLU A 83 -8.08 -15.65 -23.92
N GLN A 84 -8.31 -14.72 -24.86
CA GLN A 84 -9.56 -13.96 -24.92
C GLN A 84 -10.77 -14.87 -25.12
N HIS A 85 -10.67 -15.90 -25.96
CA HIS A 85 -11.73 -16.88 -26.17
C HIS A 85 -12.13 -17.59 -24.86
N TRP A 86 -11.15 -18.08 -24.11
CA TRP A 86 -11.39 -18.76 -22.83
C TRP A 86 -11.84 -17.80 -21.72
N LEU A 87 -11.34 -16.56 -21.70
CA LEU A 87 -11.82 -15.53 -20.78
C LEU A 87 -13.27 -15.14 -21.07
N ASN A 88 -13.69 -15.03 -22.33
CA ASN A 88 -15.08 -14.75 -22.68
C ASN A 88 -16.03 -15.80 -22.09
N TRP A 89 -15.65 -17.08 -22.20
CA TRP A 89 -16.37 -18.17 -21.57
C TRP A 89 -16.38 -18.04 -20.03
N LEU A 90 -15.22 -17.85 -19.39
CA LEU A 90 -15.13 -17.71 -17.94
C LEU A 90 -15.94 -16.52 -17.39
N PHE A 91 -15.97 -15.40 -18.13
CA PHE A 91 -16.71 -14.21 -17.74
C PHE A 91 -18.22 -14.29 -18.03
N SER A 92 -18.67 -15.26 -18.82
CA SER A 92 -20.10 -15.59 -18.93
C SER A 92 -20.64 -16.29 -17.67
N LEU A 93 -19.77 -16.85 -16.84
CA LEU A 93 -20.13 -17.47 -15.56
C LEU A 93 -20.34 -16.41 -14.46
N PRO A 94 -20.99 -16.75 -13.34
CA PRO A 94 -21.07 -15.88 -12.17
C PRO A 94 -19.68 -15.48 -11.61
N SER A 95 -19.58 -14.30 -11.00
CA SER A 95 -18.31 -13.71 -10.55
C SER A 95 -17.56 -14.51 -9.49
N ASN A 96 -18.27 -15.31 -8.67
CA ASN A 96 -17.66 -16.16 -7.67
C ASN A 96 -16.86 -17.34 -8.28
N PHE A 97 -17.02 -17.64 -9.57
CA PHE A 97 -16.29 -18.73 -10.23
C PHE A 97 -14.97 -18.29 -10.88
N ARG A 98 -14.49 -17.05 -10.67
CA ARG A 98 -13.29 -16.55 -11.34
C ARG A 98 -12.34 -15.77 -10.45
N TYR A 99 -11.04 -15.98 -10.68
CA TYR A 99 -9.96 -15.21 -10.06
C TYR A 99 -9.44 -14.08 -10.97
N ASN A 100 -9.60 -14.19 -12.29
CA ASN A 100 -9.24 -13.13 -13.24
C ASN A 100 -10.00 -11.84 -12.91
N PHE A 101 -9.29 -10.71 -12.84
CA PHE A 101 -9.90 -9.40 -12.59
C PHE A 101 -10.53 -8.80 -13.85
N LEU A 102 -9.89 -9.00 -15.00
CA LEU A 102 -10.27 -8.36 -16.26
C LEU A 102 -10.84 -9.39 -17.24
N PRO A 103 -11.91 -9.02 -17.98
CA PRO A 103 -12.46 -9.86 -19.04
C PRO A 103 -11.58 -9.88 -20.29
N THR A 104 -10.68 -8.91 -20.45
CA THR A 104 -9.85 -8.75 -21.63
C THR A 104 -8.48 -9.38 -21.40
N ALA A 105 -8.04 -10.23 -22.33
CA ALA A 105 -6.73 -10.87 -22.32
C ALA A 105 -5.61 -9.83 -22.50
N GLY A 106 -4.46 -10.14 -21.94
CA GLY A 106 -3.28 -9.27 -21.97
C GLY A 106 -3.04 -8.49 -20.67
N SER A 107 -1.88 -7.85 -20.62
CA SER A 107 -1.35 -7.17 -19.44
C SER A 107 -1.95 -5.79 -19.23
N TRP A 108 -1.92 -5.29 -17.99
CA TRP A 108 -2.10 -3.88 -17.64
C TRP A 108 -1.07 -2.93 -18.30
N PHE A 109 -0.05 -3.47 -18.99
CA PHE A 109 1.00 -2.68 -19.61
C PHE A 109 0.41 -1.70 -20.62
N GLY A 110 0.41 -0.41 -20.25
CA GLY A 110 -0.16 0.68 -21.06
C GLY A 110 -1.54 1.16 -20.61
N TYR A 111 -2.22 0.48 -19.67
CA TYR A 111 -3.50 0.96 -19.12
C TYR A 111 -3.28 2.25 -18.33
N LYS A 112 -3.93 3.34 -18.78
CA LYS A 112 -3.93 4.64 -18.09
C LYS A 112 -5.27 4.80 -17.39
N HIS A 113 -5.25 5.06 -16.08
CA HIS A 113 -6.47 5.42 -15.34
C HIS A 113 -7.20 6.59 -16.01
N THR A 114 -8.53 6.52 -16.04
CA THR A 114 -9.39 7.60 -16.50
C THR A 114 -9.17 8.86 -15.66
N SER A 115 -9.47 10.03 -16.22
CA SER A 115 -9.40 11.31 -15.49
C SER A 115 -10.26 11.28 -14.22
N ALA A 116 -11.45 10.69 -14.28
CA ALA A 116 -12.34 10.52 -13.15
C ALA A 116 -11.72 9.66 -12.04
N THR A 117 -11.13 8.50 -12.37
CA THR A 117 -10.44 7.66 -11.38
C THR A 117 -9.23 8.36 -10.77
N LYS A 118 -8.45 9.10 -11.57
CA LYS A 118 -7.34 9.93 -11.06
C LYS A 118 -7.83 10.98 -10.07
N ALA A 119 -8.96 11.64 -10.34
CA ALA A 119 -9.54 12.64 -9.45
C ALA A 119 -10.01 12.02 -8.12
N MET A 120 -10.68 10.86 -8.15
CA MET A 120 -11.09 10.13 -6.94
C MET A 120 -9.90 9.69 -6.08
N LEU A 121 -8.83 9.17 -6.70
CA LEU A 121 -7.60 8.80 -6.01
C LEU A 121 -6.92 10.01 -5.38
N ARG A 122 -6.92 11.16 -6.07
CA ARG A 122 -6.41 12.43 -5.52
C ARG A 122 -7.21 12.88 -4.31
N ALA A 123 -8.54 12.83 -4.39
CA ALA A 123 -9.42 13.22 -3.29
C ALA A 123 -9.19 12.36 -2.04
N ARG A 124 -9.03 11.04 -2.19
CA ARG A 124 -8.72 10.13 -1.07
C ARG A 124 -7.40 10.46 -0.34
N LYS A 125 -6.42 11.04 -1.03
CA LYS A 125 -5.14 11.42 -0.45
C LYS A 125 -5.17 12.75 0.33
N LEU A 126 -6.23 13.55 0.18
CA LEU A 126 -6.30 14.90 0.74
C LEU A 126 -7.16 15.02 2.00
N GLY A 127 -7.79 13.94 2.46
CA GLY A 127 -8.70 13.95 3.61
C GLY A 127 -8.23 13.15 4.82
N LEU A 128 -9.04 13.18 5.88
CA LEU A 128 -8.83 12.50 7.17
C LEU A 128 -8.48 11.00 7.06
N ASN A 129 -8.91 10.34 5.98
CA ASN A 129 -8.65 8.92 5.72
C ASN A 129 -7.25 8.65 5.18
N ASN A 130 -6.46 9.68 4.85
CA ASN A 130 -5.04 9.50 4.57
C ASN A 130 -4.30 9.33 5.91
N PRO A 131 -3.54 8.23 6.13
CA PRO A 131 -2.79 8.02 7.37
C PRO A 131 -1.74 9.12 7.66
N MET A 132 -1.38 9.91 6.65
CA MET A 132 -0.49 11.07 6.79
C MET A 132 -1.24 12.40 6.97
N TYR A 133 -2.57 12.41 7.01
CA TYR A 133 -3.35 13.63 7.19
C TYR A 133 -3.14 14.20 8.59
N GLY A 134 -2.64 15.44 8.67
CA GLY A 134 -2.30 16.09 9.94
C GLY A 134 -0.98 15.62 10.58
N ALA A 135 -0.28 14.65 9.99
CA ALA A 135 1.03 14.24 10.46
C ALA A 135 2.06 15.35 10.16
N VAL A 136 2.63 15.93 11.21
CA VAL A 136 3.74 16.89 11.09
C VAL A 136 5.08 16.15 11.05
N SER A 137 6.02 16.71 10.28
CA SER A 137 7.37 16.15 10.16
C SER A 137 8.05 16.05 11.54
N PRO A 138 8.89 15.02 11.80
CA PRO A 138 9.72 14.95 13.02
C PRO A 138 10.64 16.16 13.22
N MET A 139 10.89 16.93 12.16
CA MET A 139 11.67 18.18 12.18
C MET A 139 10.83 19.44 12.35
N ALA A 140 9.53 19.31 12.67
CA ALA A 140 8.67 20.45 12.94
C ALA A 140 9.09 21.12 14.27
N LEU A 141 9.34 22.43 14.22
CA LEU A 141 9.67 23.22 15.40
C LEU A 141 8.36 23.61 16.12
N THR A 142 8.30 23.38 17.43
CA THR A 142 7.14 23.73 18.24
C THR A 142 7.52 24.83 19.24
N VAL A 143 6.72 25.91 19.28
CA VAL A 143 6.84 26.98 20.27
C VAL A 143 5.65 26.91 21.21
N SER A 144 5.91 26.74 22.51
CA SER A 144 4.88 26.66 23.55
C SER A 144 4.93 27.90 24.45
N VAL A 145 3.77 28.52 24.71
CA VAL A 145 3.62 29.70 25.56
C VAL A 145 2.98 29.30 26.89
N TYR A 146 3.62 29.66 28.00
CA TYR A 146 3.17 29.37 29.35
C TYR A 146 2.92 30.65 30.15
N THR A 147 2.03 30.59 31.14
CA THR A 147 1.92 31.62 32.19
C THR A 147 3.10 31.55 33.15
N LEU A 148 3.26 32.57 33.99
CA LEU A 148 4.29 32.57 35.05
C LEU A 148 4.10 31.41 36.05
N ASP A 149 2.86 30.95 36.23
CA ASP A 149 2.50 29.80 37.06
C ASP A 149 2.63 28.46 36.32
N MET A 150 3.30 28.43 35.17
CA MET A 150 3.57 27.25 34.35
C MET A 150 2.32 26.58 33.76
N VAL A 151 1.22 27.33 33.59
CA VAL A 151 0.03 26.85 32.88
C VAL A 151 0.23 27.06 31.38
N LEU A 152 0.08 26.00 30.57
CA LEU A 152 0.18 26.10 29.12
C LEU A 152 -0.99 26.93 28.57
N VAL A 153 -0.70 28.00 27.84
CA VAL A 153 -1.69 28.87 27.20
C VAL A 153 -1.93 28.42 25.77
N GLN A 154 -0.86 28.18 25.00
CA GLN A 154 -0.95 27.95 23.57
C GLN A 154 0.31 27.28 23.01
N MET A 155 0.14 26.48 21.96
CA MET A 155 1.22 25.88 21.18
C MET A 155 1.13 26.31 19.72
N PHE A 156 2.29 26.60 19.12
CA PHE A 156 2.43 26.99 17.73
C PHE A 156 3.35 25.99 17.01
N PHE A 157 2.89 25.51 15.86
CA PHE A 157 3.63 24.53 15.06
C PHE A 157 4.21 25.19 13.81
N PHE A 158 5.47 24.88 13.51
CA PHE A 158 6.17 25.37 12.33
C PHE A 158 6.85 24.22 11.60
N SER A 159 6.87 24.28 10.27
CA SER A 159 7.73 23.44 9.44
C SER A 159 8.92 24.25 8.96
N TYR A 160 10.12 23.67 9.02
CA TYR A 160 11.28 24.21 8.35
C TYR A 160 11.53 23.42 7.05
N SER A 161 11.47 24.10 5.91
CA SER A 161 11.73 23.49 4.60
C SER A 161 12.47 24.47 3.71
N SER A 162 13.51 23.99 3.02
CA SER A 162 14.23 24.78 2.00
C SER A 162 14.72 26.15 2.48
N GLY A 163 15.16 26.24 3.75
CA GLY A 163 15.68 27.48 4.33
C GLY A 163 14.61 28.48 4.77
N GLN A 164 13.32 28.14 4.71
CA GLN A 164 12.23 29.01 5.16
C GLN A 164 11.35 28.34 6.23
N MET A 165 10.85 29.17 7.15
CA MET A 165 9.91 28.76 8.20
C MET A 165 8.47 28.97 7.74
N GLY A 166 7.65 27.92 7.75
CA GLY A 166 6.23 27.97 7.44
C GLY A 166 5.38 27.69 8.68
N PHE A 167 4.38 28.55 8.96
CA PHE A 167 3.44 28.35 10.07
C PHE A 167 2.40 27.28 9.73
N LEU A 168 2.22 26.30 10.62
CA LEU A 168 1.32 25.15 10.42
C LEU A 168 0.00 25.27 11.19
N GLY A 169 -0.06 26.07 12.26
CA GLY A 169 -1.28 26.27 13.04
C GLY A 169 -1.06 26.36 14.55
N VAL A 170 -2.18 26.48 15.27
CA VAL A 170 -2.27 26.63 16.74
C VAL A 170 -2.96 25.43 17.37
N SER A 171 -2.50 25.00 18.56
CA SER A 171 -3.30 24.16 19.47
C SER A 171 -3.41 24.79 20.86
N HIS A 172 -4.58 24.63 21.49
CA HIS A 172 -4.90 25.11 22.85
C HIS A 172 -4.98 23.98 23.88
N GLN A 173 -4.71 22.72 23.49
CA GLN A 173 -4.92 21.59 24.37
C GLN A 173 -3.77 21.47 25.39
N ALA A 174 -4.09 21.72 26.66
CA ALA A 174 -3.27 21.30 27.80
C ALA A 174 -3.25 19.76 27.86
N MET A 175 -2.46 19.12 27.01
CA MET A 175 -2.04 17.77 27.29
C MET A 175 -1.16 17.85 28.53
N ALA A 176 -1.53 17.08 29.57
CA ALA A 176 -0.62 16.72 30.65
C ALA A 176 0.57 15.99 30.03
N CYS A 177 1.52 16.77 29.52
CA CYS A 177 2.73 16.25 28.92
C CYS A 177 3.58 15.80 30.10
N SER A 178 3.49 14.51 30.41
CA SER A 178 4.33 13.80 31.37
C SER A 178 5.83 13.81 31.01
N PHE A 179 6.23 14.61 30.01
CA PHE A 179 7.57 14.72 29.47
C PHE A 179 8.20 16.13 29.62
N VAL A 180 7.73 16.96 30.55
CA VAL A 180 8.47 18.20 30.93
C VAL A 180 8.87 18.14 32.40
N ARG A 181 9.60 17.10 32.78
CA ARG A 181 10.48 17.21 33.97
C ARG A 181 11.69 18.04 33.57
N SER A 182 11.74 19.28 34.08
CA SER A 182 12.97 20.07 34.24
C SER A 182 13.57 20.71 32.97
N LEU A 183 12.87 21.65 32.34
CA LEU A 183 13.47 22.59 31.37
C LEU A 183 13.24 24.07 31.72
N VAL A 184 13.02 24.38 33.00
CA VAL A 184 13.37 25.73 33.48
C VAL A 184 14.86 25.69 33.81
N PRO A 185 15.75 26.41 33.09
CA PRO A 185 17.14 26.52 33.50
C PRO A 185 17.17 26.94 34.97
N LYS A 186 17.96 26.25 35.81
CA LYS A 186 18.06 26.56 37.26
C LYS A 186 18.31 28.05 37.54
N ALA A 187 18.84 28.79 36.56
CA ALA A 187 19.01 30.25 36.56
C ALA A 187 17.70 31.03 36.79
N ILE A 188 16.60 30.66 36.12
CA ILE A 188 15.30 31.37 36.24
C ILE A 188 14.69 31.09 37.63
N LYS A 189 14.77 29.84 38.12
CA LYS A 189 14.28 29.46 39.46
C LYS A 189 15.06 30.10 40.62
N ARG A 190 16.29 30.53 40.39
CA ARG A 190 17.17 31.15 41.42
C ARG A 190 17.19 32.68 41.34
N GLY A 191 16.34 33.29 40.52
CA GLY A 191 16.27 34.74 40.40
C GLY A 191 17.50 35.38 39.75
N HIS A 192 18.31 34.63 39.00
CA HIS A 192 19.40 35.23 38.24
C HIS A 192 18.82 35.94 37.01
N THR A 193 18.83 37.27 37.04
CA THR A 193 18.62 38.12 35.88
C THR A 193 19.74 37.87 34.86
N VAL A 194 19.38 37.35 33.69
CA VAL A 194 20.29 37.38 32.53
C VAL A 194 20.38 38.83 32.08
N ASN A 195 21.58 39.43 32.23
CA ASN A 195 21.98 40.79 31.84
C ASN A 195 20.98 41.51 30.90
N GLY A 196 20.03 42.25 31.49
CA GLY A 196 19.28 43.32 30.80
C GLY A 196 18.05 42.93 29.98
N LEU A 197 17.55 41.69 29.98
CA LEU A 197 16.48 41.26 29.05
C LEU A 197 15.03 41.31 29.58
N TYR A 198 14.79 41.64 30.86
CA TYR A 198 13.42 41.78 31.37
C TYR A 198 13.27 42.98 32.31
N ARG A 199 12.30 43.86 32.03
CA ARG A 199 11.75 44.85 32.96
C ARG A 199 10.46 44.28 33.55
N VAL A 200 10.44 44.03 34.86
CA VAL A 200 9.21 43.75 35.59
C VAL A 200 8.59 45.10 35.93
N PHE A 201 7.46 45.45 35.31
CA PHE A 201 6.62 46.54 35.79
C PHE A 201 5.77 45.99 36.93
N ASN A 202 6.13 46.32 38.17
CA ASN A 202 5.19 46.24 39.28
C ASN A 202 4.44 47.57 39.31
N GLU A 203 3.20 47.59 38.84
CA GLU A 203 2.25 48.62 39.21
C GLU A 203 1.51 48.17 40.48
N ARG A 204 1.32 49.12 41.39
CA ARG A 204 0.73 48.96 42.74
C ARG A 204 -0.76 48.63 42.68
#